data_AF-A0A2V6UB58-F1
#
_entry.id   AF-A0A2V6UB58-F1
#
_cell.length_a   1.000
_cell.length_b   1.000
_cell.length_c   1.000
_cell.angle_alpha   90.00
_cell.angle_beta   90.00
_cell.angle_gamma   90.00
#
_symmetry.space_group_name_H-M   'P 1'
#
loop_
_entity.id
_entity.type
_entity.pdbx_description
1 polymer ?
#
loop_
_entity_poly.entity_id
_entity_poly.type
_entity_poly.pdbx_seq_one_letter_code
_entity_poly.pdbx_strand_id
1 'polypeptide(L)'
;MGGHVGAAFTTRVIEERHDSFGARRASGGVGGHVGAPHVERRLVVTVCPRERGAVVLPVERGGRAARLDAAGVLAALRALVARRGLDDRVHVRDGCAGGCWGAGPNVDVRVYAVATPGERADHVALAWKTYVYSLPTLASLADVIDENLPRARATRRRGR
;
A
#
# COMPACT_ATOMS: atom_id res chain seq x y z
N MET A 1 39.11 14.11 -48.64
CA MET A 1 39.52 14.37 -47.24
C MET A 1 38.41 15.19 -46.60
N GLY A 2 37.83 14.88 -45.45
CA GLY A 2 38.03 13.83 -44.46
C GLY A 2 36.69 13.57 -43.75
N GLY A 3 36.52 12.36 -43.22
CA GLY A 3 35.26 11.88 -42.64
C GLY A 3 35.19 12.02 -41.12
N HIS A 4 33.99 11.82 -40.59
CA HIS A 4 33.74 11.58 -39.16
C HIS A 4 32.90 10.31 -38.99
N VAL A 5 33.67 9.23 -38.80
CA VAL A 5 33.45 7.97 -38.06
C VAL A 5 32.19 7.91 -37.18
N GLY A 6 31.42 6.83 -37.33
CA GLY A 6 30.25 6.50 -36.50
C GLY A 6 30.56 5.79 -35.18
N ALA A 7 29.57 5.78 -34.28
CA ALA A 7 29.37 4.88 -33.13
C ALA A 7 28.13 5.39 -32.36
N ALA A 8 27.30 4.65 -31.64
CA ALA A 8 26.96 3.24 -31.49
C ALA A 8 25.65 3.27 -30.66
N PHE A 9 24.75 2.31 -30.90
CA PHE A 9 23.60 2.04 -30.03
C PHE A 9 24.03 1.98 -28.55
N THR A 10 23.35 2.70 -27.65
CA THR A 10 23.22 2.27 -26.26
C THR A 10 21.83 2.63 -25.70
N THR A 11 21.08 1.60 -25.36
CA THR A 11 20.05 1.61 -24.34
C THR A 11 20.71 1.85 -22.97
N ARG A 12 20.16 2.69 -22.09
CA ARG A 12 20.24 2.46 -20.64
C ARG A 12 19.29 3.35 -19.85
N VAL A 13 18.47 2.64 -19.08
CA VAL A 13 17.63 3.08 -17.96
C VAL A 13 18.42 3.95 -17.00
N ILE A 14 17.82 5.05 -16.57
CA ILE A 14 18.40 5.96 -15.56
C ILE A 14 17.99 5.43 -14.19
N GLU A 15 18.90 4.69 -13.55
CA GLU A 15 18.84 4.29 -12.15
C GLU A 15 19.51 5.36 -11.25
N GLU A 16 18.91 5.55 -10.08
CA GLU A 16 19.48 6.03 -8.80
C GLU A 16 20.16 7.40 -8.73
N ARG A 17 19.61 8.25 -7.83
CA ARG A 17 20.37 9.28 -7.12
C ARG A 17 20.06 9.22 -5.63
N HIS A 18 20.88 8.49 -4.89
CA HIS A 18 21.09 8.70 -3.45
C HIS A 18 22.19 9.75 -3.27
N ASP A 19 21.86 10.87 -2.61
CA ASP A 19 22.83 11.80 -2.04
C ASP A 19 22.30 12.22 -0.65
N SER A 20 22.87 11.79 0.49
CA SER A 20 24.21 12.06 1.08
C SER A 20 24.21 13.26 2.02
N PHE A 21 24.16 13.03 3.34
CA PHE A 21 24.69 13.84 4.48
C PHE A 21 24.59 12.94 5.74
N GLY A 22 25.58 12.62 6.55
CA GLY A 22 26.87 13.25 6.85
C GLY A 22 26.93 13.58 8.34
N ALA A 23 27.34 12.63 9.21
CA ALA A 23 28.04 12.85 10.49
C ALA A 23 28.15 11.55 11.31
N ARG A 24 29.34 11.26 11.83
CA ARG A 24 29.56 10.22 12.86
C ARG A 24 29.81 10.90 14.22
N ARG A 25 29.19 10.29 15.26
CA ARG A 25 29.42 10.36 16.73
C ARG A 25 28.71 11.46 17.54
N ALA A 26 27.80 11.01 18.42
CA ALA A 26 28.03 11.06 19.88
C ALA A 26 27.11 10.04 20.58
N SER A 27 27.67 9.26 21.51
CA SER A 27 26.94 8.42 22.44
C SER A 27 26.15 9.31 23.42
N GLY A 28 24.88 9.00 23.67
CA GLY A 28 24.11 9.62 24.74
C GLY A 28 22.68 9.93 24.32
N GLY A 29 21.73 9.23 24.92
CA GLY A 29 20.31 9.52 24.74
C GLY A 29 19.44 8.30 25.01
N VAL A 30 19.23 7.99 26.29
CA VAL A 30 18.08 7.20 26.73
C VAL A 30 16.80 7.93 26.35
N GLY A 31 16.30 7.67 25.15
CA GLY A 31 15.08 8.28 24.61
C GLY A 31 14.04 7.20 24.37
N GLY A 32 13.39 6.75 25.44
CA GLY A 32 12.18 5.95 25.32
C GLY A 32 11.24 6.64 24.35
N HIS A 33 10.87 5.94 23.28
CA HIS A 33 9.94 6.46 22.29
C HIS A 33 8.60 6.58 23.02
N VAL A 34 8.33 7.77 23.56
CA VAL A 34 7.00 8.16 24.01
C VAL A 34 6.14 8.01 22.77
N GLY A 35 5.40 6.91 22.72
CA GLY A 35 4.67 6.49 21.54
C GLY A 35 3.81 7.64 21.07
N ALA A 36 4.07 8.10 19.84
CA ALA A 36 3.14 8.98 19.15
C ALA A 36 1.73 8.36 19.28
N PRO A 37 0.69 9.15 19.57
CA PRO A 37 -0.66 8.62 19.68
C PRO A 37 -0.94 7.81 18.41
N HIS A 38 -1.25 6.53 18.60
CA HIS A 38 -1.63 5.65 17.50
C HIS A 38 -2.99 6.14 17.03
N VAL A 39 -3.01 7.07 16.08
CA VAL A 39 -4.23 7.55 15.46
C VAL A 39 -4.93 6.36 14.84
N GLU A 40 -6.18 6.13 15.25
CA GLU A 40 -7.08 5.16 14.63
C GLU A 40 -7.11 5.41 13.12
N ARG A 41 -6.88 4.36 12.31
CA ARG A 41 -6.75 4.50 10.85
C ARG A 41 -7.96 3.94 10.12
N ARG A 42 -8.39 4.68 9.10
CA ARG A 42 -9.34 4.26 8.06
C ARG A 42 -8.63 4.17 6.72
N LEU A 43 -8.93 3.14 5.95
CA LEU A 43 -8.41 2.91 4.61
C LEU A 43 -9.48 3.18 3.55
N VAL A 44 -9.05 3.76 2.44
CA VAL A 44 -9.78 3.73 1.17
C VAL A 44 -8.92 2.95 0.17
N VAL A 45 -9.39 1.77 -0.20
CA VAL A 45 -8.73 0.88 -1.16
C VAL A 45 -9.41 1.05 -2.52
N THR A 46 -8.68 1.54 -3.51
CA THR A 46 -9.18 1.77 -4.87
C THR A 46 -8.57 0.76 -5.82
N VAL A 47 -9.40 -0.08 -6.46
CA VAL A 47 -8.97 -1.06 -7.46
C VAL A 47 -9.20 -0.49 -8.86
N CYS A 48 -8.18 -0.53 -9.71
CA CYS A 48 -8.27 0.00 -11.07
C CYS A 48 -8.85 -1.01 -12.06
N PRO A 49 -10.04 -0.77 -12.65
CA PRO A 49 -10.63 -1.65 -13.65
C PRO A 49 -10.08 -1.43 -15.07
N ARG A 50 -9.32 -0.35 -15.30
CA ARG A 50 -8.92 0.07 -16.66
C ARG A 50 -7.81 -0.78 -17.26
N GLU A 51 -7.00 -1.39 -16.41
CA GLU A 51 -5.87 -2.19 -16.84
C GLU A 51 -6.31 -3.64 -17.05
N ARG A 52 -6.06 -4.16 -18.24
CA ARG A 52 -6.32 -5.57 -18.56
C ARG A 52 -5.21 -6.42 -17.94
N GLY A 53 -5.58 -7.55 -17.37
CA GLY A 53 -4.63 -8.45 -16.73
C GLY A 53 -5.27 -9.21 -15.58
N ALA A 54 -4.52 -10.18 -15.05
CA ALA A 54 -4.93 -10.92 -13.87
C ALA A 54 -3.70 -11.30 -13.06
N VAL A 55 -3.87 -11.33 -11.74
CA VAL A 55 -2.85 -11.76 -10.78
C VAL A 55 -3.22 -13.14 -10.24
N VAL A 56 -2.23 -13.95 -9.88
CA VAL A 56 -2.44 -15.26 -9.28
C VAL A 56 -1.84 -15.26 -7.89
N LEU A 57 -2.70 -15.21 -6.88
CA LEU A 57 -2.33 -15.18 -5.47
C LEU A 57 -3.50 -15.65 -4.61
N PRO A 58 -3.29 -16.12 -3.38
CA PRO A 58 -4.39 -16.46 -2.50
C PRO A 58 -5.03 -15.18 -1.92
N VAL A 59 -6.34 -15.23 -1.65
CA VAL A 59 -7.04 -14.09 -1.00
C VAL A 59 -6.55 -13.90 0.43
N GLU A 60 -6.35 -15.01 1.15
CA GLU A 60 -5.81 -15.02 2.52
C GLU A 60 -4.60 -15.95 2.60
N ARG A 61 -3.70 -15.65 3.52
CA ARG A 61 -2.47 -16.41 3.73
C ARG A 61 -2.77 -17.90 3.99
N GLY A 62 -2.09 -18.78 3.27
CA GLY A 62 -2.29 -20.23 3.34
C GLY A 62 -3.50 -20.76 2.55
N GLY A 63 -4.28 -19.88 1.91
CA GLY A 63 -5.36 -20.27 1.01
C GLY A 63 -4.87 -20.76 -0.35
N ARG A 64 -5.79 -21.30 -1.16
CA ARG A 64 -5.50 -21.66 -2.56
C ARG A 64 -5.37 -20.40 -3.42
N ALA A 65 -4.33 -20.34 -4.23
CA ALA A 65 -4.16 -19.25 -5.20
C ALA A 65 -5.31 -19.24 -6.22
N ALA A 66 -5.84 -18.05 -6.51
CA ALA A 66 -6.86 -17.83 -7.50
C ALA A 66 -6.37 -16.82 -8.53
N ARG A 67 -6.80 -16.98 -9.79
CA ARG A 67 -6.58 -15.99 -10.83
C ARG A 67 -7.64 -14.89 -10.69
N LEU A 68 -7.20 -13.66 -10.41
CA LEU A 68 -8.06 -12.52 -10.14
C LEU A 68 -7.74 -11.39 -11.12
N ASP A 69 -8.72 -11.02 -11.94
CA ASP A 69 -8.69 -9.74 -12.64
C ASP A 69 -9.09 -8.59 -11.70
N ALA A 70 -9.19 -7.36 -12.21
CA ALA A 70 -9.57 -6.21 -11.38
C ALA A 70 -10.92 -6.37 -10.67
N ALA A 71 -11.92 -6.97 -11.34
CA ALA A 71 -13.24 -7.22 -10.75
C ALA A 71 -13.15 -8.30 -9.66
N GLY A 72 -12.38 -9.35 -9.91
CA GLY A 72 -12.08 -10.41 -8.93
C GLY A 72 -11.35 -9.88 -7.71
N VAL A 73 -10.35 -9.01 -7.87
CA VAL A 73 -9.65 -8.34 -6.77
C VAL A 73 -10.60 -7.48 -5.96
N LEU A 74 -11.43 -6.66 -6.62
CA LEU A 74 -12.43 -5.81 -5.96
C LEU A 74 -13.43 -6.63 -5.14
N ALA A 75 -13.99 -7.69 -5.71
CA ALA A 75 -14.93 -8.58 -5.04
C ALA A 75 -14.28 -9.30 -3.86
N ALA A 76 -13.07 -9.83 -4.05
CA ALA A 76 -12.33 -10.53 -3.00
C ALA A 76 -12.00 -9.61 -1.81
N LEU A 77 -11.57 -8.38 -2.07
CA LEU A 77 -11.31 -7.39 -1.02
C LEU A 77 -12.58 -7.00 -0.26
N ARG A 78 -13.70 -6.74 -0.96
CA ARG A 78 -15.00 -6.46 -0.31
C ARG A 78 -15.46 -7.62 0.56
N ALA A 79 -15.39 -8.85 0.05
CA ALA A 79 -15.74 -10.05 0.80
C ALA A 79 -14.81 -10.26 2.01
N LEU A 80 -13.52 -9.95 1.87
CA LEU A 80 -12.55 -10.02 2.97
C LEU A 80 -12.87 -9.00 4.07
N VAL A 81 -13.17 -7.76 3.70
CA VAL A 81 -13.56 -6.69 4.65
C VAL A 81 -14.81 -7.09 5.43
N ALA A 82 -15.87 -7.52 4.72
CA ALA A 82 -17.12 -7.94 5.36
C ALA A 82 -16.91 -9.13 6.31
N ARG A 83 -16.17 -10.17 5.88
CA ARG A 83 -15.88 -11.33 6.73
C ARG A 83 -15.04 -11.00 7.97
N ARG A 84 -14.18 -9.98 7.89
CA ARG A 84 -13.35 -9.51 9.00
C ARG A 84 -14.03 -8.44 9.86
N GLY A 85 -15.25 -8.01 9.50
CA GLY A 85 -15.97 -6.94 10.20
C GLY A 85 -15.23 -5.59 10.17
N LEU A 86 -14.62 -5.26 9.02
CA LEU A 86 -13.77 -4.08 8.87
C LEU A 86 -14.46 -2.92 8.13
N ASP A 87 -15.77 -3.00 7.87
CA ASP A 87 -16.50 -2.05 7.02
C ASP A 87 -16.42 -0.59 7.50
N ASP A 88 -16.34 -0.38 8.82
CA ASP A 88 -16.18 0.96 9.42
C ASP A 88 -14.79 1.56 9.16
N ARG A 89 -13.79 0.71 8.93
CA ARG A 89 -12.37 1.08 8.83
C ARG A 89 -11.79 0.91 7.44
N VAL A 90 -12.40 0.13 6.56
CA VAL A 90 -11.87 -0.16 5.22
C VAL A 90 -12.98 -0.02 4.21
N HIS A 91 -12.87 0.98 3.34
CA HIS A 91 -13.80 1.15 2.23
C HIS A 91 -13.13 0.74 0.91
N VAL A 92 -13.72 -0.23 0.21
CA VAL A 92 -13.19 -0.76 -1.06
C VAL A 92 -14.06 -0.30 -2.23
N ARG A 93 -13.43 0.37 -3.19
CA ARG A 93 -14.10 0.91 -4.39
C ARG A 93 -13.31 0.63 -5.66
N ASP A 94 -13.98 0.74 -6.80
CA ASP A 94 -13.31 0.88 -8.08
C ASP A 94 -12.91 2.36 -8.33
N GLY A 95 -11.95 2.56 -9.23
CA GLY A 95 -11.53 3.88 -9.66
C GLY A 95 -10.12 3.89 -10.22
N CYS A 96 -9.67 5.02 -10.75
CA CYS A 96 -8.27 5.15 -11.17
C CYS A 96 -7.34 5.09 -9.94
N ALA A 97 -6.43 4.13 -9.92
CA ALA A 97 -5.37 4.06 -8.90
C ALA A 97 -4.16 4.98 -9.23
N GLY A 98 -4.11 5.54 -10.44
CA GLY A 98 -2.90 6.20 -10.97
C GLY A 98 -1.90 5.18 -11.51
N GLY A 99 -0.99 5.62 -12.39
CA GLY A 99 0.03 4.72 -12.96
C GLY A 99 -0.48 3.69 -13.98
N CYS A 100 -1.66 3.94 -14.59
CA CYS A 100 -2.34 2.99 -15.47
C CYS A 100 -1.77 2.91 -16.88
N TRP A 101 -0.57 2.35 -17.01
CA TRP A 101 0.17 2.31 -18.28
C TRP A 101 0.54 0.88 -18.74
N GLY A 102 0.06 -0.17 -18.05
CA GLY A 102 0.45 -1.56 -18.30
C GLY A 102 -0.58 -2.60 -17.87
N ALA A 103 -0.14 -3.84 -17.67
CA ALA A 103 -1.01 -4.97 -17.35
C ALA A 103 -1.31 -5.01 -15.84
N GLY A 104 -2.57 -4.75 -15.49
CA GLY A 104 -3.04 -4.69 -14.10
C GLY A 104 -3.41 -6.06 -13.53
N PRO A 105 -4.21 -6.10 -12.46
CA PRO A 105 -4.82 -4.97 -11.73
C PRO A 105 -3.85 -4.18 -10.85
N ASN A 106 -4.11 -2.88 -10.72
CA ASN A 106 -3.42 -1.98 -9.79
C ASN A 106 -4.35 -1.59 -8.63
N VAL A 107 -3.77 -1.44 -7.44
CA VAL A 107 -4.50 -1.09 -6.21
C VAL A 107 -3.84 0.10 -5.53
N ASP A 108 -4.60 1.18 -5.31
CA ASP A 108 -4.22 2.32 -4.47
C ASP A 108 -4.81 2.15 -3.07
N VAL A 109 -4.00 2.38 -2.05
CA VAL A 109 -4.43 2.42 -0.66
C VAL A 109 -4.13 3.79 -0.10
N ARG A 110 -5.18 4.52 0.29
CA ARG A 110 -5.07 5.77 1.03
C ARG A 110 -5.45 5.59 2.49
N VAL A 111 -4.64 6.16 3.36
CA VAL A 111 -4.77 6.04 4.81
C VAL A 111 -5.22 7.38 5.38
N TYR A 112 -6.28 7.36 6.16
CA TYR A 112 -6.88 8.54 6.81
C TYR A 112 -6.93 8.33 8.32
N ALA A 113 -6.93 9.42 9.07
CA ALA A 113 -7.32 9.40 10.48
C ALA A 113 -8.82 9.08 10.60
N VAL A 114 -9.18 8.24 11.57
CA VAL A 114 -10.58 8.14 12.02
C VAL A 114 -10.89 9.43 12.78
N ALA A 115 -11.95 10.12 12.37
CA ALA A 115 -12.43 11.29 13.09
C ALA A 115 -12.87 10.89 14.49
N THR A 116 -12.51 11.68 15.50
CA THR A 116 -13.14 11.49 16.81
C THR A 116 -14.62 11.87 16.73
N PRO A 117 -15.50 11.25 17.53
CA PRO A 117 -16.92 11.60 17.51
C PRO A 117 -17.14 13.08 17.80
N GLY A 118 -17.74 13.80 16.83
CA GLY A 118 -17.97 15.25 16.92
C GLY A 118 -16.95 16.11 16.18
N GLU A 119 -15.82 15.55 15.75
CA GLU A 119 -14.86 16.23 14.88
C GLU A 119 -15.16 15.98 13.40
N ARG A 120 -14.87 16.98 12.56
CA ARG A 120 -14.98 16.81 11.10
C ARG A 120 -13.87 15.90 10.62
N ALA A 121 -14.21 14.89 9.82
CA ALA A 121 -13.22 14.01 9.24
C ALA A 121 -12.18 14.79 8.43
N ASP A 122 -10.92 14.52 8.70
CA ASP A 122 -9.84 15.06 7.88
C ASP A 122 -9.85 14.35 6.52
N HIS A 123 -9.84 15.15 5.46
CA HIS A 123 -9.81 14.67 4.08
C HIS A 123 -8.39 14.54 3.54
N VAL A 124 -7.37 14.96 4.32
CA VAL A 124 -5.96 14.80 3.98
C VAL A 124 -5.54 13.37 4.33
N ALA A 125 -4.97 12.67 3.34
CA ALA A 125 -4.42 11.35 3.56
C ALA A 125 -3.14 11.45 4.40
N LEU A 126 -3.06 10.66 5.47
CA LEU A 126 -1.86 10.51 6.29
C LEU A 126 -0.73 9.79 5.55
N ALA A 127 -1.11 8.86 4.66
CA ALA A 127 -0.21 8.09 3.82
C ALA A 127 -0.94 7.53 2.59
N TRP A 128 -0.17 7.14 1.58
CA TRP A 128 -0.67 6.36 0.45
C TRP A 128 0.35 5.30 0.02
N LYS A 129 -0.15 4.21 -0.57
CA LYS A 129 0.67 3.17 -1.21
C LYS A 129 -0.06 2.64 -2.44
N THR A 130 0.62 2.64 -3.57
CA THR A 130 0.07 2.10 -4.82
C THR A 130 0.81 0.82 -5.19
N TYR A 131 0.08 -0.28 -5.28
CA TYR A 131 0.57 -1.57 -5.72
C TYR A 131 0.47 -1.66 -7.24
N VAL A 132 1.42 -1.02 -7.93
CA VAL A 132 1.57 -1.08 -9.38
C VAL A 132 2.42 -2.28 -9.75
N TYR A 133 1.85 -3.26 -10.43
CA TYR A 133 2.50 -4.53 -10.82
C TYR A 133 3.12 -5.36 -9.66
N SER A 134 2.95 -4.94 -8.41
CA SER A 134 3.53 -5.59 -7.22
C SER A 134 2.52 -6.44 -6.44
N LEU A 135 1.26 -6.51 -6.86
CA LEU A 135 0.29 -7.44 -6.24
C LEU A 135 0.76 -8.89 -6.24
N PRO A 136 1.38 -9.44 -7.31
CA PRO A 136 1.90 -10.82 -7.31
C PRO A 136 3.01 -11.07 -6.29
N THR A 137 3.70 -10.03 -5.80
CA THR A 137 4.78 -10.19 -4.83
C THR A 137 4.26 -10.31 -3.40
N LEU A 138 2.96 -10.10 -3.19
CA LEU A 138 2.32 -10.28 -1.89
C LEU A 138 2.10 -11.77 -1.61
N ALA A 139 2.23 -12.15 -0.33
CA ALA A 139 1.91 -13.52 0.08
C ALA A 139 0.41 -13.81 -0.03
N SER A 140 -0.42 -12.78 0.10
CA SER A 140 -1.87 -12.83 -0.07
C SER A 140 -2.47 -11.45 -0.34
N LEU A 141 -3.68 -11.42 -0.94
CA LEU A 141 -4.41 -10.17 -1.14
C LEU A 141 -4.75 -9.47 0.18
N ALA A 142 -4.91 -10.22 1.27
CA ALA A 142 -5.11 -9.69 2.61
C ALA A 142 -3.96 -8.80 3.10
N ASP A 143 -2.73 -9.01 2.61
CA ASP A 143 -1.58 -8.18 3.01
C ASP A 143 -1.75 -6.72 2.57
N VAL A 144 -2.56 -6.43 1.53
CA VAL A 144 -2.94 -5.05 1.17
C VAL A 144 -3.62 -4.32 2.34
N ILE A 145 -4.45 -5.02 3.12
CA ILE A 145 -5.14 -4.45 4.29
C ILE A 145 -4.20 -4.52 5.50
N ASP A 146 -3.59 -5.68 5.76
CA ASP A 146 -2.86 -5.94 6.99
C ASP A 146 -1.57 -5.08 7.11
N GLU A 147 -0.91 -4.76 6.00
CA GLU A 147 0.25 -3.85 5.97
C GLU A 147 -0.14 -2.39 6.27
N ASN A 148 -1.36 -1.98 5.92
CA ASN A 148 -1.80 -0.57 5.97
C ASN A 148 -2.70 -0.27 7.17
N LEU A 149 -3.34 -1.29 7.75
CA LEU A 149 -4.18 -1.21 8.93
C LEU A 149 -3.43 -1.82 10.13
N PRO A 150 -2.70 -1.03 10.93
CA PRO A 150 -2.03 -1.55 12.12
C PRO A 150 -3.09 -2.15 13.05
N ARG A 151 -2.82 -3.37 13.53
CA ARG A 151 -3.69 -4.04 14.49
C ARG A 151 -3.83 -3.13 15.71
N ALA A 152 -5.07 -2.85 16.12
CA ALA A 152 -5.31 -2.21 17.40
C ALA A 152 -4.63 -3.07 18.46
N ARG A 153 -3.62 -2.53 19.13
CA ARG A 153 -2.96 -3.24 20.22
C ARG A 153 -4.05 -3.47 21.27
N ALA A 154 -4.41 -4.73 21.50
CA ALA A 154 -5.29 -5.09 22.60
C ALA A 154 -4.77 -4.37 23.84
N THR A 155 -5.56 -3.42 24.34
CA THR A 155 -5.27 -2.75 25.59
C THR A 155 -5.14 -3.85 26.64
N ARG A 156 -3.90 -4.16 27.06
CA ARG A 156 -3.70 -4.96 28.28
C ARG A 156 -4.37 -4.17 29.38
N ARG A 157 -5.60 -4.56 29.72
CA ARG A 157 -6.27 -4.14 30.95
C ARG A 157 -5.40 -4.72 32.07
N ARG A 158 -4.39 -3.96 32.50
CA ARG A 158 -3.59 -4.34 33.66
C ARG A 158 -4.53 -4.18 34.83
N GLY A 159 -4.92 -5.33 35.38
CA GLY A 159 -5.79 -5.45 36.54
C GLY A 159 -5.27 -4.59 37.68
N ARG A 160 -6.25 -4.07 38.41
CA ARG A 160 -6.14 -3.33 39.65
C ARG A 160 -5.45 -4.15 40.73
#